data_AF-A0AB74TUU6-F1
#
_entry.id   AF-A0AB74TUU6-F1
#
_cell.length_a   1.000
_cell.length_b   1.000
_cell.length_c   1.000
_cell.angle_alpha   90.00
_cell.angle_beta   90.00
_cell.angle_gamma   90.00
#
_symmetry.space_group_name_H-M   'P 1'
#
loop_
_entity.id
_entity.type
_entity.pdbx_description
1 polymer ?
#
loop_
_entity_poly.entity_id
_entity_poly.type
_entity_poly.pdbx_seq_one_letter_code
_entity_poly.pdbx_strand_id
1 'polypeptide(L)' 'MMERADWARAELVKRAEASQNYTQKAFYLEASALIEELVLRRQQNQGELDGTLWSPEEWED' A
#
# COMPACT_ATOMS: atom_id res chain seq x y z
N MET A 1 3.20 17.52 1.19
CA MET A 1 4.20 16.59 1.76
C MET A 1 3.93 15.25 1.09
N MET A 2 4.91 14.64 0.40
CA MET A 2 4.69 13.36 -0.29
C MET A 2 4.41 12.25 0.75
N GLU A 3 3.39 11.43 0.51
CA GLU A 3 3.05 10.32 1.41
C GLU A 3 4.19 9.29 1.41
N ARG A 4 4.45 8.64 2.55
CA ARG A 4 5.57 7.68 2.69
C ARG A 4 5.50 6.54 1.66
N ALA A 5 4.29 6.11 1.30
CA ALA A 5 4.06 5.06 0.30
C ALA A 5 4.45 5.53 -1.11
N ASP A 6 4.08 6.76 -1.48
CA ASP A 6 4.43 7.36 -2.78
C ASP A 6 5.95 7.51 -2.93
N TRP A 7 6.61 8.00 -1.87
CA TRP A 7 8.07 8.09 -1.87
C TRP A 7 8.73 6.72 -2.02
N ALA A 8 8.25 5.71 -1.29
CA ALA A 8 8.82 4.36 -1.34
C ALA A 8 8.65 3.71 -2.73
N ARG A 9 7.47 3.85 -3.35
CA ARG A 9 7.21 3.36 -4.71
C ARG A 9 8.12 4.05 -5.72
N ALA A 10 8.26 5.37 -5.65
CA ALA A 10 9.13 6.13 -6.55
C ALA A 10 10.61 5.69 -6.44
N GLU A 11 11.10 5.45 -5.23
CA GLU A 11 12.47 4.97 -5.01
C GLU A 11 12.68 3.53 -5.53
N LEU A 12 11.68 2.65 -5.39
CA LEU A 12 11.73 1.30 -5.94
C LEU A 12 11.76 1.31 -7.47
N VAL A 13 10.91 2.12 -8.11
CA VAL A 13 10.92 2.29 -9.58
C VAL A 13 12.27 2.81 -10.07
N LYS A 14 12.84 3.82 -9.40
CA LYS A 14 14.18 4.34 -9.73
C LYS A 14 15.26 3.26 -9.62
N ARG A 15 15.20 2.39 -8.62
CA ARG A 15 16.14 1.25 -8.47
C ARG A 15 15.92 0.18 -9.53
N ALA A 16 14.67 -0.07 -9.93
CA ALA A 16 14.34 -0.96 -11.04
C ALA A 16 14.93 -0.47 -12.37
N GLU A 17 14.86 0.83 -12.63
CA GLU A 17 15.43 1.47 -13.83
C GLU A 17 16.95 1.42 -13.85
N ALA A 18 17.60 1.58 -12.68
CA ALA A 18 19.04 1.52 -12.55
C ALA A 18 19.61 0.08 -12.55
N SER A 19 18.78 -0.94 -12.32
CA SER A 19 19.25 -2.32 -12.22
C SER A 19 19.43 -2.97 -13.59
N GLN A 20 20.61 -3.57 -13.81
CA GLN A 20 20.89 -4.42 -14.97
C GLN A 20 20.58 -5.90 -14.73
N ASN A 21 20.21 -6.27 -13.50
CA ASN A 21 19.88 -7.64 -13.14
C ASN A 21 18.35 -7.84 -13.20
N TYR A 22 17.90 -8.76 -14.04
CA TYR A 22 16.47 -9.06 -14.21
C TYR A 22 15.78 -9.39 -12.88
N THR A 23 16.37 -10.24 -12.05
CA THR A 23 15.80 -10.65 -10.76
C THR A 23 15.63 -9.46 -9.81
N GLN A 24 16.61 -8.55 -9.77
CA GLN A 24 16.51 -7.34 -8.96
C GLN A 24 15.44 -6.38 -9.51
N LYS A 25 15.38 -6.21 -10.83
CA LYS A 25 14.36 -5.40 -11.47
C LYS A 25 12.95 -5.92 -11.16
N ALA A 26 12.73 -7.23 -11.31
CA ALA A 26 11.47 -7.86 -10.96
C ALA A 26 11.13 -7.63 -9.48
N PHE A 27 12.09 -7.88 -8.57
CA PHE A 27 11.89 -7.64 -7.14
C PHE A 27 11.41 -6.22 -6.83
N TYR A 28 12.07 -5.20 -7.39
CA TYR A 28 11.70 -3.80 -7.13
C TYR A 28 10.32 -3.44 -7.68
N LEU A 29 9.96 -3.94 -8.87
CA LEU A 29 8.66 -3.69 -9.48
C LEU A 29 7.54 -4.37 -8.68
N GLU A 30 7.72 -5.62 -8.30
CA GLU A 30 6.74 -6.37 -7.50
C GLU A 30 6.59 -5.77 -6.09
N ALA A 31 7.68 -5.33 -5.47
CA ALA A 31 7.62 -4.62 -4.20
C ALA A 31 6.82 -3.31 -4.30
N SER A 32 6.96 -2.57 -5.42
CA SER A 32 6.20 -1.35 -5.67
C SER A 32 4.70 -1.62 -5.86
N ALA A 33 4.35 -2.70 -6.56
CA ALA A 33 2.97 -3.15 -6.72
C ALA A 33 2.35 -3.60 -5.38
N LEU A 34 3.11 -4.33 -4.57
CA LEU A 34 2.66 -4.77 -3.25
C LEU A 34 2.35 -3.60 -2.31
N ILE A 35 3.17 -2.54 -2.33
CA ILE A 35 2.91 -1.34 -1.50
C ILE A 35 1.57 -0.69 -1.88
N GLU A 36 1.25 -0.63 -3.17
CA GLU A 36 -0.02 -0.08 -3.66
C GLU A 36 -1.22 -0.90 -3.17
N GLU A 37 -1.12 -2.23 -3.23
CA GLU A 37 -2.15 -3.13 -2.68
C GLU A 37 -2.32 -2.94 -1.16
N LEU A 38 -1.22 -2.82 -0.42
CA LEU A 38 -1.27 -2.62 1.03
C LEU A 38 -1.88 -1.27 1.42
N VAL A 39 -1.68 -0.23 0.62
CA VAL A 39 -2.35 1.07 0.82
C VAL A 39 -3.85 0.92 0.62
N LEU A 40 -4.28 0.25 -0.46
CA LEU A 40 -5.70 0.00 -0.71
C LEU A 40 -6.34 -0.81 0.42
N ARG A 41 -5.69 -1.89 0.87
CA ARG A 41 -6.15 -2.70 2.01
C ARG A 41 -6.26 -1.90 3.29
N ARG A 42 -5.31 -0.99 3.56
CA ARG A 42 -5.40 -0.12 4.74
C ARG A 42 -6.63 0.79 4.67
N GLN A 43 -6.90 1.38 3.51
CA GLN A 43 -8.08 2.23 3.30
C GLN A 43 -9.38 1.44 3.47
N GLN A 44 -9.44 0.22 2.92
CA GLN A 44 -10.59 -0.68 3.09
C GLN A 44 -10.82 -1.03 4.56
N ASN A 45 -9.77 -1.49 5.27
CA ASN A 45 -9.87 -1.82 6.69
C ASN A 45 -10.30 -0.61 7.53
N GLN A 46 -9.84 0.59 7.19
CA GLN A 46 -10.23 1.80 7.90
C GLN A 46 -11.71 2.14 7.64
N GLY A 47 -12.19 1.96 6.41
CA GLY A 47 -13.61 2.10 6.09
C GLY A 47 -14.51 1.04 6.73
N GLU A 48 -14.03 -0.21 6.86
CA GLU A 48 -14.74 -1.26 7.59
C GLU A 48 -14.82 -0.94 9.08
N LEU A 49 -13.71 -0.54 9.70
CA LEU A 49 -13.69 -0.11 11.10
C LEU A 49 -14.64 1.06 11.33
N ASP A 50 -14.63 2.07 10.47
CA ASP A 50 -15.56 3.20 10.55
C ASP A 50 -17.01 2.74 10.33
N GLY A 51 -17.29 1.85 9.39
CA GLY A 51 -18.63 1.30 9.17
C GLY A 51 -19.18 0.54 10.38
N THR A 52 -18.35 -0.30 11.01
CA THR A 52 -18.69 -1.02 12.23
C THR A 52 -18.85 -0.07 13.42
N LEU A 53 -17.92 0.90 13.59
CA LEU A 53 -17.98 1.89 14.67
C LEU A 53 -19.21 2.79 14.57
N TRP A 54 -19.77 3.01 13.39
CA TRP A 54 -20.94 3.85 13.16
C TRP A 54 -22.24 3.07 12.96
N SER A 55 -22.22 1.73 13.13
CA SER A 55 -23.42 0.89 13.05
C SER A 55 -24.09 0.79 14.43
N PRO A 56 -25.25 1.43 14.65
CA PRO A 56 -25.89 1.45 15.97
C PRO A 56 -26.36 0.07 16.45
N GLU A 57 -26.52 -0.89 15.53
CA GLU A 57 -26.88 -2.28 15.85
C GLU A 57 -25.78 -3.03 16.62
N GLU A 58 -24.51 -2.61 16.55
CA GLU A 58 -23.41 -3.21 17.33
C GLU A 58 -23.08 -2.44 18.63
N TRP A 59 -23.84 -1.39 18.96
CA TRP A 59 -23.61 -0.59 20.17
C TRP A 59 -24.43 -1.06 21.38
N GLU A 60 -25.35 -2.03 21.21
CA GLU A 60 -26.11 -2.61 22.31
C GLU A 60 -25.43 -3.88 22.84
N ASP A 61 -24.64 -3.70 23.91
CA ASP A 61 -24.48 -4.62 25.05
C ASP A 61 -24.35 -3.79 26.35
#